data_AF-A0A844I742-F1
#
_entry.id   AF-A0A844I742-F1
#
_cell.length_a   1.000
_cell.length_b   1.000
_cell.length_c   1.000
_cell.angle_alpha   90.00
_cell.angle_beta   90.00
_cell.angle_gamma   90.00
#
_symmetry.space_group_name_H-M   'P 1'
#
loop_
_entity.id
_entity.type
_entity.pdbx_description
1 polymer ?
#
loop_
_entity_poly.entity_id
_entity_poly.type
_entity_poly.pdbx_seq_one_letter_code
_entity_poly.pdbx_strand_id
1 'polypeptide(L)' 'MVHLLERNHGERFVALMNKFMPNWQFYKDELNRSPLSSY' A
#
# COMPACT_ATOMS: atom_id res chain seq x y z
N MET A 1 8.40 -4.20 0.16
CA MET A 1 8.67 -5.49 -0.51
C MET A 1 7.91 -5.70 -1.81
N VAL A 2 6.61 -5.39 -1.91
CA VAL A 2 5.87 -5.50 -3.19
C VAL A 2 6.50 -4.68 -4.33
N HIS A 3 7.15 -3.55 -4.01
CA HIS A 3 7.90 -2.75 -4.97
C HIS A 3 9.05 -3.44 -5.71
N LEU A 4 9.58 -4.54 -5.16
CA LEU A 4 10.60 -5.34 -5.85
C LEU A 4 9.99 -6.17 -7.00
N LEU A 5 8.68 -6.44 -6.95
CA LEU A 5 7.95 -7.21 -7.96
C LEU A 5 7.18 -6.31 -8.93
N GLU A 6 6.75 -5.14 -8.46
CA GLU A 6 6.01 -4.15 -9.24
C GLU A 6 6.43 -2.73 -8.84
N ARG A 7 7.06 -2.01 -9.77
CA ARG A 7 7.61 -0.67 -9.53
C ARG A 7 6.50 0.36 -9.28
N ASN A 8 5.38 0.25 -9.99
CA ASN A 8 4.34 1.28 -10.02
C ASN A 8 3.12 0.88 -9.19
N HIS A 9 2.41 1.83 -8.59
CA HIS A 9 1.19 1.57 -7.82
C HIS A 9 -0.07 1.37 -8.68
N GLY A 10 0.03 0.57 -9.75
CA GLY A 10 -1.09 0.27 -10.65
C GLY A 10 -1.95 -0.92 -10.19
N GLU A 11 -2.81 -1.41 -11.08
CA GLU A 11 -3.72 -2.53 -10.80
C GLU A 11 -2.98 -3.80 -10.35
N ARG A 12 -1.84 -4.11 -10.98
CA ARG A 12 -1.00 -5.26 -10.60
C ARG A 12 -0.44 -5.11 -9.18
N PHE A 13 -0.08 -3.90 -8.77
CA PHE A 13 0.38 -3.63 -7.41
C PHE A 13 -0.76 -3.86 -6.41
N VAL A 14 -1.95 -3.33 -6.70
CA VAL A 14 -3.14 -3.53 -5.86
C VAL A 14 -3.48 -5.02 -5.71
N ALA A 15 -3.39 -5.81 -6.79
CA ALA A 15 -3.60 -7.25 -6.74
C ALA A 15 -2.58 -7.97 -5.83
N LEU A 16 -1.29 -7.58 -5.90
CA LEU A 16 -0.26 -8.11 -5.02
C LEU A 16 -0.48 -7.69 -3.55
N MET A 17 -0.91 -6.45 -3.32
CA MET A 17 -1.26 -5.97 -1.97
C MET A 17 -2.45 -6.76 -1.41
N ASN A 18 -3.50 -7.00 -2.20
CA ASN A 18 -4.64 -7.83 -1.78
C ASN A 18 -4.21 -9.26 -1.42
N LYS A 19 -3.24 -9.83 -2.15
CA LYS A 19 -2.74 -11.20 -1.92
C LYS A 19 -1.86 -11.31 -0.68
N PHE A 20 -0.91 -10.39 -0.50
CA PHE A 20 0.13 -10.51 0.53
C PHE A 20 -0.15 -9.70 1.79
N MET A 21 -1.03 -8.71 1.71
CA MET A 21 -1.43 -7.86 2.82
C MET A 21 -2.92 -7.50 2.71
N PRO A 22 -3.85 -8.43 2.96
CA PRO A 22 -5.29 -8.21 2.73
C PRO A 22 -5.86 -6.95 3.42
N ASN A 23 -5.28 -6.53 4.55
CA ASN A 23 -5.68 -5.35 5.31
C ASN A 23 -4.91 -4.07 4.94
N TRP A 24 -4.21 -4.02 3.81
CA TRP A 24 -3.37 -2.88 3.42
C TRP A 24 -4.13 -1.55 3.33
N GLN A 25 -5.44 -1.59 3.03
CA GLN A 25 -6.29 -0.41 2.96
C GLN A 25 -6.43 0.25 4.34
N PHE A 26 -6.63 -0.56 5.40
CA PHE A 26 -6.68 -0.07 6.78
C PHE A 26 -5.38 0.62 7.18
N TYR A 27 -4.24 -0.02 6.91
CA TYR A 27 -2.93 0.56 7.23
C TYR A 27 -2.63 1.82 6.40
N LYS A 28 -3.05 1.85 5.13
CA LYS A 28 -2.96 3.05 4.30
C LYS A 28 -3.77 4.19 4.89
N ASP A 29 -5.00 3.92 5.33
CA ASP A 29 -5.86 4.93 5.94
C ASP A 29 -5.31 5.43 7.27
N GLU A 30 -4.73 4.54 8.08
CA GLU A 30 -4.04 4.91 9.32
C GLU A 30 -2.81 5.80 9.04
N LEU A 31 -1.98 5.43 8.06
CA LEU A 31 -0.82 6.23 7.65
C LEU A 31 -1.22 7.62 7.15
N ASN A 32 -2.27 7.71 6.32
CA ASN A 32 -2.78 8.98 5.82
C ASN A 32 -3.36 9.88 6.93
N ARG A 33 -3.81 9.29 8.04
CA ARG A 33 -4.28 10.02 9.24
C ARG A 33 -3.16 10.38 10.20
N SER A 34 -1.98 9.80 10.03
CA SER A 34 -0.83 10.10 10.88
C SER A 34 -0.25 11.49 10.53
N PRO A 35 0.39 12.18 11.50
CA PRO A 35 1.05 13.46 11.25
C PRO A 35 2.22 13.36 10.24
N LEU A 36 2.60 12.15 9.84
CA LEU A 36 3.62 11.89 8.82
C LEU A 36 3.11 12.05 7.39
N SER A 37 1.80 12.19 7.18
CA SER A 37 1.21 12.31 5.84
C SER A 37 1.52 13.64 5.15
N SER A 38 1.98 14.67 5.88
CA SER A 38 2.16 16.04 5.37
C SER A 38 3.59 16.59 5.52
N TYR A 39 4.58 15.73 5.73
CA TYR A 39 5.99 16.11 5.65
C TYR A 39 6.54 15.96 4.23
#